data_AF-A0A2T6D8Y2-F1
#
_entry.id   AF-A0A2T6D8Y2-F1
#
_cell.length_a   1.000
_cell.length_b   1.000
_cell.length_c   1.000
_cell.angle_alpha   90.00
_cell.angle_beta   90.00
_cell.angle_gamma   90.00
#
_symmetry.space_group_name_H-M   'P 1'
#
loop_
_entity.id
_entity.type
_entity.pdbx_description
1 polymer ?
#
loop_
_entity_poly.entity_id
_entity_poly.type
_entity_poly.pdbx_seq_one_letter_code
_entity_poly.pdbx_strand_id
1 'polypeptide(L)'
;MTDEAKSRKVERARERQRLVNAARRVLESEDGRVLMEHLAATFRVNERVFTPVRSGADVYAYDPITAALADGARAVVLHLQGLAAAPAQGDANIEEPALTVKK
;
A
#
# COMPACT_ATOMS: atom_id res chain seq x y z
N MET A 1 12.36 -26.15 -14.14
CA MET A 1 11.96 -24.81 -14.62
C MET A 1 12.66 -24.53 -15.93
N THR A 2 11.91 -24.18 -16.97
CA THR A 2 12.47 -23.82 -18.30
C THR A 2 13.24 -22.49 -18.21
N ASP A 3 14.17 -22.25 -19.13
CA ASP A 3 14.96 -21.01 -19.11
C ASP A 3 14.10 -19.76 -19.39
N GLU A 4 13.00 -19.90 -20.14
CA GLU A 4 11.97 -18.86 -20.25
C GLU A 4 11.25 -18.56 -18.94
N ALA A 5 11.00 -19.57 -18.09
CA ALA A 5 10.37 -19.34 -16.80
C ALA A 5 11.33 -18.62 -15.84
N LYS A 6 12.65 -18.86 -15.96
CA LYS A 6 13.68 -18.13 -15.21
C LYS A 6 13.80 -16.68 -15.68
N SER A 7 13.83 -16.43 -17.00
CA SER A 7 13.93 -15.06 -17.53
C SER A 7 12.73 -14.20 -17.12
N ARG A 8 11.50 -14.71 -17.26
CA ARG A 8 10.28 -14.01 -16.82
C ARG A 8 10.26 -13.75 -15.31
N LYS A 9 10.82 -14.65 -14.49
CA LYS A 9 10.92 -14.45 -13.04
C LYS A 9 11.90 -13.32 -12.69
N VAL A 10 13.02 -13.23 -13.41
CA VAL A 10 14.01 -12.15 -13.24
C VAL A 10 13.43 -10.81 -13.69
N GLU A 11 12.72 -10.76 -14.82
CA GLU A 11 12.07 -9.56 -15.32
C GLU A 11 11.02 -9.02 -14.33
N ARG A 12 10.12 -9.87 -13.84
CA ARG A 12 9.15 -9.51 -12.80
C ARG A 12 9.81 -9.02 -11.50
N ALA A 13 10.94 -9.61 -11.13
CA ALA A 13 11.69 -9.17 -9.95
C ALA A 13 12.28 -7.75 -10.15
N ARG A 14 12.79 -7.45 -11.36
CA ARG A 14 13.26 -6.10 -11.70
C ARG A 14 12.13 -5.09 -11.70
N GLU A 15 11.01 -5.39 -12.34
CA GLU A 15 9.83 -4.52 -12.35
C GLU A 15 9.33 -4.22 -10.93
N ARG A 16 9.26 -5.25 -10.08
CA ARG A 16 8.90 -5.07 -8.67
C ARG A 16 9.87 -4.15 -7.94
N GLN A 17 11.18 -4.29 -8.19
CA GLN A 17 12.18 -3.45 -7.55
C GLN A 17 12.11 -2.00 -8.05
N ARG A 18 11.86 -1.77 -9.35
CA ARG A 18 11.61 -0.43 -9.91
C ARG A 18 10.44 0.25 -9.21
N LEU A 19 9.34 -0.48 -9.03
CA LEU A 19 8.14 0.01 -8.35
C LEU A 19 8.42 0.34 -6.87
N VAL A 20 9.14 -0.53 -6.15
CA VAL A 20 9.52 -0.28 -4.75
C VAL A 20 10.39 0.96 -4.62
N ASN A 21 11.40 1.12 -5.49
CA ASN A 21 12.31 2.27 -5.45
C ASN A 21 11.56 3.58 -5.75
N ALA A 22 10.69 3.58 -6.77
CA ALA A 22 9.86 4.75 -7.10
C ALA A 22 8.88 5.10 -5.96
N ALA A 23 8.19 4.09 -5.40
CA ALA A 23 7.27 4.28 -4.30
C ALA A 23 7.98 4.86 -3.06
N ARG A 24 9.15 4.33 -2.70
CA ARG A 24 9.93 4.86 -1.57
C ARG A 24 10.34 6.31 -1.77
N ARG A 25 10.85 6.66 -2.95
CA ARG A 25 11.22 8.06 -3.24
C ARG A 25 10.05 9.02 -3.04
N VAL A 26 8.86 8.65 -3.49
CA VAL A 26 7.65 9.47 -3.33
C VAL A 26 7.19 9.48 -1.87
N LEU A 27 7.07 8.32 -1.23
CA LEU A 27 6.52 8.19 0.11
C LEU A 27 7.46 8.70 1.22
N GLU A 28 8.78 8.73 0.98
CA GLU A 28 9.75 9.28 1.92
C GLU A 28 9.90 10.80 1.83
N SER A 29 9.41 11.42 0.76
CA SER A 29 9.35 12.88 0.61
C SER A 29 8.48 13.52 1.70
N GLU A 30 8.68 14.81 1.95
CA GLU A 30 7.90 15.56 2.96
C GLU A 30 6.39 15.47 2.66
N ASP A 31 5.99 15.78 1.43
CA ASP A 31 4.60 15.67 0.97
C ASP A 31 4.07 14.23 1.08
N GLY A 32 4.91 13.24 0.76
CA GLY A 32 4.56 11.82 0.88
C GLY A 32 4.27 11.40 2.33
N ARG A 33 5.06 11.89 3.29
CA ARG A 33 4.83 11.64 4.72
C ARG A 33 3.54 12.28 5.20
N VAL A 34 3.31 13.54 4.85
CA VAL A 34 2.07 14.26 5.18
C VAL A 34 0.85 13.54 4.62
N LEU A 35 0.91 13.09 3.36
CA LEU A 35 -0.15 12.30 2.74
C LEU A 35 -0.42 11.00 3.51
N MET A 36 0.64 10.25 3.86
CA MET A 36 0.49 8.98 4.57
C MET A 36 -0.08 9.15 5.98
N GLU A 37 0.33 10.21 6.70
CA GLU A 37 -0.24 10.57 8.00
C GLU A 37 -1.71 10.96 7.88
N HIS A 38 -2.07 11.76 6.88
CA HIS A 38 -3.45 12.13 6.60
C HIS A 38 -4.32 10.89 6.33
N LEU A 39 -3.87 10.01 5.43
CA LEU A 39 -4.58 8.75 5.12
C LEU A 39 -4.74 7.88 6.37
N ALA A 40 -3.68 7.71 7.17
CA ALA A 40 -3.76 6.92 8.40
C ALA A 40 -4.75 7.51 9.41
N ALA A 41 -4.83 8.84 9.53
CA ALA A 41 -5.80 9.52 10.39
C ALA A 41 -7.24 9.34 9.86
N THR A 42 -7.47 9.48 8.56
CA THR A 42 -8.79 9.31 7.94
C THR A 42 -9.38 7.92 8.20
N PHE A 43 -8.57 6.85 8.09
CA PHE A 43 -9.07 5.48 8.27
C PHE A 43 -9.07 4.97 9.71
N ARG A 44 -8.50 5.72 10.66
CA ARG A 44 -8.56 5.36 12.09
C ARG A 44 -9.97 5.58 12.67
N VAL A 45 -10.77 6.45 12.06
CA VAL A 45 -12.09 6.85 12.55
C VAL A 45 -13.16 5.91 11.98
N ASN A 46 -13.47 4.84 12.73
CA ASN A 46 -14.57 3.90 12.43
C ASN A 46 -15.98 4.50 12.60
N GLU A 47 -16.08 5.78 12.91
CA GLU A 47 -17.32 6.46 13.32
C GLU A 47 -18.39 6.46 12.19
N ARG A 48 -17.99 6.30 10.93
CA ARG A 48 -18.93 6.33 9.80
C ARG A 48 -19.67 5.01 9.55
N VAL A 49 -19.16 3.89 10.06
CA VAL A 49 -19.78 2.58 9.87
C VAL A 49 -21.01 2.41 10.76
N PHE A 50 -21.04 3.12 11.89
CA PHE A 50 -22.15 3.13 12.83
C PHE A 50 -22.79 4.51 12.79
N THR A 51 -23.90 4.65 12.05
CA THR A 51 -24.60 5.93 11.96
C THR A 51 -25.64 6.04 13.08
N PRO A 52 -25.69 7.18 13.80
CA PRO A 52 -26.72 7.38 14.82
C PRO A 52 -28.09 7.46 14.15
N VAL A 53 -28.99 6.56 14.54
CA VAL A 53 -30.36 6.54 14.01
C VAL A 53 -31.22 7.50 14.83
N ARG A 54 -31.90 8.44 14.18
CA ARG A 54 -32.75 9.44 14.85
C ARG A 54 -33.97 8.86 15.59
N SER A 55 -34.35 7.60 15.36
CA SER A 55 -35.37 6.92 16.18
C SER A 55 -35.27 5.39 16.06
N GLY A 56 -35.08 4.70 17.18
CA GLY A 56 -35.03 3.22 17.27
C GLY A 56 -34.42 2.75 18.60
N ALA A 57 -34.66 1.48 18.98
CA ALA A 57 -34.08 0.87 20.19
C ALA A 57 -32.55 0.69 20.10
N ASP A 58 -32.02 0.63 18.87
CA ASP A 58 -30.60 0.59 18.57
C ASP A 58 -30.10 1.99 18.24
N VAL A 59 -29.23 2.52 19.10
CA VAL A 59 -28.69 3.89 19.02
C VAL A 59 -27.78 4.08 17.79
N TYR A 60 -27.33 3.00 17.15
CA TYR A 60 -26.49 3.00 15.96
C TYR A 60 -26.87 1.88 14.97
N ALA A 61 -27.07 2.23 13.69
CA ALA A 61 -27.22 1.26 12.61
C ALA A 61 -25.87 1.04 11.90
N TYR A 62 -25.57 -0.23 11.65
CA TYR A 62 -24.40 -0.63 10.87
C TYR A 62 -24.65 -0.44 9.37
N ASP A 63 -23.78 0.31 8.69
CA ASP A 63 -23.78 0.47 7.23
C ASP A 63 -22.73 -0.47 6.58
N PRO A 64 -23.15 -1.59 5.96
CA PRO A 64 -22.25 -2.56 5.36
C PRO A 64 -21.50 -2.01 4.13
N ILE A 65 -22.07 -1.06 3.40
CA ILE A 65 -21.43 -0.48 2.20
C ILE A 65 -20.28 0.42 2.65
N THR A 66 -20.54 1.28 3.64
CA THR A 66 -19.51 2.14 4.23
C THR A 66 -18.40 1.31 4.89
N ALA A 67 -18.74 0.20 5.56
CA ALA A 67 -17.75 -0.72 6.11
C ALA A 67 -16.83 -1.31 5.03
N ALA A 68 -17.41 -1.84 3.95
CA ALA A 68 -16.64 -2.45 2.86
C ALA A 68 -15.70 -1.44 2.16
N LEU A 69 -16.17 -0.21 1.96
CA LEU A 69 -15.34 0.87 1.40
C LEU A 69 -14.19 1.26 2.34
N ALA A 70 -14.46 1.35 3.64
CA ALA A 70 -13.43 1.65 4.64
C ALA A 70 -12.37 0.54 4.70
N ASP A 71 -12.78 -0.73 4.66
CA ASP A 71 -11.86 -1.88 4.65
C ASP A 71 -11.00 -1.91 3.37
N GLY A 72 -11.60 -1.69 2.21
CA GLY A 72 -10.88 -1.61 0.94
C GLY A 72 -9.84 -0.49 0.93
N ALA A 73 -10.20 0.68 1.45
CA ALA A 73 -9.30 1.82 1.52
C ALA A 73 -8.17 1.61 2.55
N ARG A 74 -8.45 0.95 3.68
CA ARG A 74 -7.43 0.52 4.64
C ARG A 74 -6.44 -0.46 4.02
N ALA A 75 -6.90 -1.40 3.19
CA ALA A 75 -6.03 -2.34 2.48
C ALA A 75 -5.03 -1.60 1.55
N VAL A 76 -5.47 -0.53 0.87
CA VAL A 76 -4.60 0.32 0.04
C VAL A 76 -3.52 1.00 0.89
N VAL A 77 -3.89 1.59 2.04
CA VAL A 77 -2.91 2.23 2.94
C VAL A 77 -1.89 1.23 3.46
N LEU A 78 -2.33 0.02 3.86
CA LEU A 78 -1.43 -1.06 4.28
C LEU A 78 -0.49 -1.49 3.15
N HIS A 79 -0.98 -1.53 1.91
CA HIS A 79 -0.14 -1.82 0.75
C HIS A 79 0.96 -0.76 0.55
N LEU A 80 0.60 0.51 0.62
CA LEU A 80 1.56 1.63 0.51
C LEU A 80 2.60 1.61 1.64
N GLN A 81 2.18 1.33 2.87
CA GLN A 81 3.09 1.14 4.00
C GLN A 81 4.04 -0.04 3.79
N GLY A 82 3.53 -1.15 3.25
CA GLY A 82 4.34 -2.31 2.88
C GLY A 82 5.38 -2.00 1.80
N LEU A 83 5.02 -1.17 0.81
CA LEU A 83 5.96 -0.69 -0.20
C LEU A 83 7.03 0.23 0.38
N ALA A 84 6.65 1.15 1.28
CA ALA A 84 7.59 2.04 1.96
C ALA A 84 8.59 1.27 2.85
N ALA A 85 8.13 0.20 3.51
CA ALA A 85 8.96 -0.65 4.36
C ALA A 85 9.80 -1.68 3.59
N ALA A 86 9.56 -1.87 2.29
CA ALA A 86 10.29 -2.84 1.49
C ALA A 86 11.77 -2.45 1.32
N PRO A 87 12.70 -3.42 1.30
CA PRO A 87 14.09 -3.13 1.08
C PRO A 87 14.28 -2.53 -0.32
N ALA A 88 14.70 -1.26 -0.37
CA ALA A 88 15.24 -0.68 -1.59
C ALA A 88 16.63 -1.27 -1.81
N GLN A 89 16.84 -1.90 -2.95
CA GLN A 89 18.20 -2.14 -3.42
C GLN A 89 18.72 -0.80 -3.94
N GLY A 90 19.72 -0.28 -3.23
CA GLY A 90 20.37 0.98 -3.55
C GLY A 90 21.23 0.81 -4.80
N ASP A 91 20.60 0.98 -5.96
CA ASP A 91 21.31 1.41 -7.15
C ASP A 91 20.90 2.84 -7.46
N ALA A 92 21.91 3.66 -7.77
CA ALA A 92 21.70 5.02 -8.23
C ALA A 92 20.83 5.09 -9.50
N ASN A 93 20.63 3.96 -10.20
CA ASN A 93 19.77 3.84 -11.36
C ASN A 93 18.46 3.08 -11.03
N ILE A 94 17.37 3.84 -10.86
CA ILE A 94 16.02 3.29 -10.62
C ILE A 94 15.57 2.42 -11.81
N GLU A 95 16.05 2.69 -13.02
CA GLU A 95 15.64 1.93 -14.21
C GLU A 95 16.34 0.57 -14.31
N GLU A 96 17.52 0.39 -13.70
CA GLU A 96 18.28 -0.86 -13.78
C GLU A 96 18.78 -1.32 -12.41
N PRO A 97 17.90 -1.88 -11.57
CA PRO A 97 18.31 -2.41 -10.27
C PRO A 97 19.18 -3.66 -10.44
N ALA A 98 20.38 -3.66 -9.85
CA ALA A 98 21.28 -4.80 -9.79
C ALA A 98 20.75 -5.83 -8.80
N LEU A 99 19.99 -6.79 -9.33
CA LEU A 99 19.60 -7.97 -8.58
C LEU A 99 20.83 -8.87 -8.36
N THR A 100 21.32 -8.94 -7.11
CA THR A 100 22.26 -10.00 -6.70
C THR A 100 21.50 -11.31 -6.58
N VAL A 101 21.41 -12.06 -7.68
CA VAL A 101 20.92 -13.44 -7.65
C VAL A 101 22.06 -14.30 -7.09
N LYS A 102 21.96 -14.72 -5.82
CA LYS A 102 22.82 -15.81 -5.32
C LYS A 102 22.49 -17.06 -6.12
N LYS A 103 23.52 -17.65 -6.75
CA LYS A 103 23.46 -18.92 -7.49
C LYS A 103 22.95 -20.05 -6.61
#